data_AF-A0A653IZV6-F1
#
_entry.id   AF-A0A653IZV6-F1
#
_cell.length_a   1.000
_cell.length_b   1.000
_cell.length_c   1.000
_cell.angle_alpha   90.00
_cell.angle_beta   90.00
_cell.angle_gamma   90.00
#
_symmetry.space_group_name_H-M   'P 1'
#
loop_
_entity.id
_entity.type
_entity.pdbx_description
1 polymer ?
#
loop_
_entity_poly.entity_id
_entity_poly.type
_entity_poly.pdbx_seq_one_letter_code
_entity_poly.pdbx_strand_id
1 'polypeptide(L)'
;MPSISFARHSCSLKYKAAPQDAFLRTWTPALAAWARGQKVVRLIGYDASPRDTQRYKHAATIDDPLYDNQYPLQSWGWDRDACTASIRAEGLPVPVKSSCVFCLAMKEEEVRALPPYWLRMIVLIEAQAAPRLRTVEGLWRRSTKSRPGRMTDFIRAERLLDPAEIDEIERTAPTALVRFQDVAASHPIETRPTLDTWLARFHARFEEPAPCL
;
A
#
# COMPACT_ATOMS: atom_id res chain seq x y z
N MET A 1 9.43 -6.02 -0.30
CA MET A 1 9.23 -5.32 -1.58
C MET A 1 7.96 -5.80 -2.28
N PRO A 2 7.02 -4.92 -2.65
CA PRO A 2 5.82 -5.26 -3.41
C PRO A 2 6.11 -5.80 -4.81
N SER A 3 5.28 -6.74 -5.30
CA SER A 3 5.49 -7.40 -6.59
C SER A 3 5.48 -6.40 -7.77
N ILE A 4 4.73 -5.31 -7.64
CA ILE A 4 4.60 -4.29 -8.70
C ILE A 4 5.93 -3.59 -8.98
N SER A 5 6.82 -3.48 -8.00
CA SER A 5 8.19 -2.98 -8.21
C SER A 5 9.00 -3.93 -9.09
N PHE A 6 8.64 -5.21 -9.20
CA PHE A 6 9.25 -6.19 -10.11
C PHE A 6 8.45 -6.42 -11.39
N ALA A 7 7.57 -5.50 -11.79
CA ALA A 7 6.67 -5.65 -12.93
C ALA A 7 5.72 -6.87 -12.84
N ARG A 8 5.36 -7.27 -11.62
CA ARG A 8 4.37 -8.34 -11.35
C ARG A 8 3.13 -7.79 -10.65
N HIS A 9 1.98 -8.41 -10.86
CA HIS A 9 0.68 -7.91 -10.37
C HIS A 9 0.09 -8.69 -9.17
N SER A 10 0.87 -9.55 -8.53
CA SER A 10 0.37 -10.43 -7.46
C SER A 10 0.13 -9.75 -6.10
N CYS A 11 0.69 -8.56 -5.85
CA CYS A 11 0.50 -7.88 -4.57
C CYS A 11 -0.95 -7.44 -4.34
N SER A 12 -1.63 -6.89 -5.35
CA SER A 12 -3.04 -6.51 -5.23
C SER A 12 -3.93 -7.74 -5.07
N LEU A 13 -3.61 -8.84 -5.75
CA LEU A 13 -4.34 -10.10 -5.58
C LEU A 13 -4.21 -10.63 -4.15
N LYS A 14 -2.98 -10.74 -3.64
CA LYS A 14 -2.71 -11.29 -2.31
C LYS A 14 -3.23 -10.41 -1.17
N TYR A 15 -3.01 -9.10 -1.25
CA TYR A 15 -3.23 -8.20 -0.11
C TYR A 15 -4.51 -7.36 -0.22
N LYS A 16 -5.24 -7.42 -1.34
CA LYS A 16 -6.53 -6.71 -1.50
C LYS A 16 -7.66 -7.65 -1.89
N ALA A 17 -7.52 -8.37 -3.00
CA ALA A 17 -8.61 -9.20 -3.53
C ALA A 17 -8.86 -10.43 -2.66
N ALA A 18 -7.82 -11.23 -2.38
CA ALA A 18 -7.99 -12.48 -1.64
C ALA A 18 -8.59 -12.30 -0.23
N PRO A 19 -8.21 -11.27 0.57
CA PRO A 19 -8.88 -11.02 1.86
C PRO A 19 -10.35 -10.61 1.71
N GLN A 20 -10.69 -9.80 0.69
CA GLN A 20 -12.09 -9.43 0.41
C GLN A 20 -12.91 -10.65 0.01
N ASP A 21 -12.37 -11.52 -0.86
CA ASP A 21 -13.04 -12.75 -1.27
C ASP A 21 -13.19 -13.73 -0.10
N ALA A 22 -12.18 -13.84 0.77
CA ALA A 22 -12.25 -14.66 1.96
C ALA A 22 -13.35 -14.19 2.92
N PHE A 23 -13.45 -12.88 3.13
CA PHE A 23 -14.54 -12.29 3.93
C PHE A 23 -15.91 -12.61 3.32
N LEU A 24 -16.10 -12.36 2.01
CA LEU A 24 -17.37 -12.59 1.33
C LEU A 24 -17.81 -14.06 1.36
N ARG A 25 -16.87 -15.01 1.35
CA ARG A 25 -17.15 -16.45 1.52
C ARG A 25 -17.69 -16.85 2.89
N THR A 26 -17.64 -15.96 3.86
CA THR A 26 -18.20 -16.17 5.20
C THR A 26 -19.38 -15.25 5.51
N TRP A 27 -19.65 -14.27 4.65
CA TRP A 27 -20.66 -13.26 4.89
C TRP A 27 -22.06 -13.78 4.48
N THR A 28 -22.96 -13.88 5.46
CA THR A 28 -24.28 -14.52 5.30
C THR A 28 -25.11 -13.96 4.12
N PRO A 29 -25.18 -12.64 3.88
CA PRO A 29 -25.89 -12.11 2.70
C PRO A 29 -25.34 -12.60 1.36
N ALA A 30 -24.00 -12.69 1.22
CA ALA A 30 -23.36 -13.19 0.01
C ALA A 30 -23.66 -14.68 -0.20
N LEU A 31 -23.51 -15.49 0.85
CA LEU A 31 -23.83 -16.92 0.82
C LEU A 31 -25.29 -17.16 0.43
N ALA A 32 -26.21 -16.40 1.00
CA ALA A 32 -27.64 -16.52 0.70
C ALA A 32 -27.97 -16.12 -0.75
N ALA A 33 -27.31 -15.09 -1.28
CA ALA A 33 -27.46 -14.70 -2.69
C ALA A 33 -26.99 -15.83 -3.62
N TRP A 34 -25.78 -16.36 -3.39
CA TRP A 34 -25.22 -17.45 -4.20
C TRP A 34 -26.05 -18.73 -4.10
N ALA A 35 -26.57 -19.07 -2.92
CA ALA A 35 -27.46 -20.22 -2.75
C ALA A 35 -28.76 -20.11 -3.57
N ARG A 36 -29.21 -18.89 -3.88
CA ARG A 36 -30.34 -18.62 -4.77
C ARG A 36 -29.94 -18.48 -6.25
N GLY A 37 -28.68 -18.75 -6.60
CA GLY A 37 -28.14 -18.54 -7.95
C GLY A 37 -27.99 -17.06 -8.33
N GLN A 38 -28.03 -16.14 -7.37
CA GLN A 38 -27.84 -14.71 -7.59
C GLN A 38 -26.37 -14.33 -7.49
N LYS A 39 -25.95 -13.30 -8.21
CA LYS A 39 -24.61 -12.69 -8.08
C LYS A 39 -24.62 -11.60 -6.99
N VAL A 40 -23.48 -11.41 -6.33
CA VAL A 40 -23.25 -10.28 -5.42
C VAL A 40 -22.86 -9.05 -6.23
N VAL A 41 -23.58 -7.94 -6.06
CA VAL A 41 -23.29 -6.69 -6.77
C VAL A 41 -22.13 -5.96 -6.10
N ARG A 42 -21.10 -5.61 -6.88
CA ARG A 42 -19.96 -4.80 -6.44
C ARG A 42 -20.00 -3.46 -7.15
N LEU A 43 -20.07 -2.37 -6.38
CA LEU A 43 -19.99 -1.01 -6.91
C LEU A 43 -18.53 -0.57 -6.95
N ILE A 44 -17.99 -0.36 -8.16
CA ILE A 44 -16.59 -0.01 -8.38
C ILE A 44 -16.49 1.44 -8.87
N GLY A 45 -15.77 2.26 -8.11
CA GLY A 45 -15.60 3.69 -8.36
C GLY A 45 -14.53 4.04 -9.41
N TYR A 46 -14.61 3.46 -10.62
CA TYR A 46 -13.85 3.99 -11.76
C TYR A 46 -14.54 5.25 -12.27
N ASP A 47 -13.88 6.41 -12.16
CA ASP A 47 -14.42 7.67 -12.67
C ASP A 47 -14.32 7.74 -14.21
N ALA A 48 -15.02 8.68 -14.83
CA ALA A 48 -15.10 8.85 -16.28
C ALA A 48 -13.84 9.49 -16.92
N SER A 49 -12.77 9.74 -16.15
CA SER A 49 -11.51 10.26 -16.70
C SER A 49 -10.85 9.26 -17.65
N PRO A 50 -9.94 9.70 -18.55
CA PRO A 50 -9.36 8.81 -19.57
C PRO A 50 -8.69 7.56 -19.01
N ARG A 51 -8.02 7.67 -17.86
CA ARG A 51 -7.27 6.55 -17.26
C ARG A 51 -8.18 5.50 -16.65
N ASP A 52 -9.22 5.91 -15.93
CA ASP A 52 -10.15 4.96 -15.32
C ASP A 52 -11.14 4.40 -16.35
N THR A 53 -11.47 5.17 -17.39
CA THR A 53 -12.21 4.66 -18.57
C THR A 53 -11.45 3.54 -19.29
N GLN A 54 -10.11 3.64 -19.43
CA GLN A 54 -9.31 2.54 -19.97
C GLN A 54 -9.40 1.27 -19.11
N ARG A 55 -9.39 1.42 -17.78
CA ARG A 55 -9.49 0.30 -16.84
C ARG A 55 -10.89 -0.31 -16.85
N TYR A 56 -11.93 0.53 -16.88
CA TYR A 56 -13.31 0.12 -17.02
C TYR A 56 -13.53 -0.72 -18.28
N LYS A 57 -13.05 -0.26 -19.45
CA LYS A 57 -13.19 -1.00 -20.71
C LYS A 57 -12.66 -2.42 -20.64
N HIS A 58 -11.56 -2.65 -19.92
CA HIS A 58 -11.04 -4.00 -19.69
C HIS A 58 -11.84 -4.77 -18.62
N ALA A 59 -12.20 -4.11 -17.52
CA ALA A 59 -12.92 -4.76 -16.42
C ALA A 59 -14.35 -5.18 -16.81
N ALA A 60 -15.00 -4.41 -17.68
CA ALA A 60 -16.35 -4.68 -18.18
C ALA A 60 -16.44 -5.92 -19.09
N THR A 61 -15.30 -6.41 -19.63
CA THR A 61 -15.28 -7.64 -20.43
C THR A 61 -15.12 -8.90 -19.57
N ILE A 62 -14.93 -8.77 -18.26
CA ILE A 62 -14.71 -9.89 -17.35
C ILE A 62 -16.07 -10.33 -16.80
N ASP A 63 -16.54 -11.51 -17.20
CA ASP A 63 -17.69 -12.16 -16.58
C ASP A 63 -17.23 -13.00 -15.38
N ASP A 64 -17.83 -12.75 -14.22
CA ASP A 64 -17.58 -13.47 -12.98
C ASP A 64 -18.86 -14.19 -12.55
N PRO A 65 -18.82 -15.52 -12.28
CA PRO A 65 -20.01 -16.28 -11.93
C PRO A 65 -20.61 -15.89 -10.58
N LEU A 66 -19.84 -15.26 -9.68
CA LEU A 66 -20.27 -14.89 -8.33
C LEU A 66 -20.56 -13.41 -8.16
N TYR A 67 -20.03 -12.56 -9.04
CA TYR A 67 -20.08 -11.11 -8.89
C TYR A 67 -20.65 -10.40 -10.13
N ASP A 68 -21.49 -9.41 -9.87
CA ASP A 68 -21.91 -8.41 -10.86
C ASP A 68 -21.22 -7.08 -10.54
N ASN A 69 -20.20 -6.73 -11.31
CA ASN A 69 -19.44 -5.49 -11.10
C ASN A 69 -20.11 -4.34 -11.86
N GLN A 70 -20.61 -3.35 -11.12
CA GLN A 70 -21.23 -2.15 -11.69
C GLN A 70 -20.34 -0.92 -11.48
N TYR A 71 -20.44 0.05 -12.39
CA TYR A 71 -19.56 1.22 -12.45
C TYR A 71 -20.39 2.52 -12.49
N PRO A 72 -21.00 2.94 -11.38
CA PRO A 72 -21.93 4.07 -11.38
C PRO A 72 -21.32 5.37 -11.93
N LEU A 73 -20.09 5.69 -11.54
CA LEU A 73 -19.41 6.93 -11.98
C LEU A 73 -19.17 6.97 -13.49
N GLN A 74 -18.93 5.82 -14.14
CA GLN A 74 -18.89 5.72 -15.60
C GLN A 74 -20.28 5.99 -16.20
N SER A 75 -21.32 5.36 -15.66
CA SER A 75 -22.70 5.52 -16.16
C SER A 75 -23.24 6.94 -15.99
N TRP A 76 -22.82 7.65 -14.95
CA TRP A 76 -23.19 9.04 -14.70
C TRP A 76 -22.32 10.04 -15.46
N GLY A 77 -21.23 9.58 -16.09
CA GLY A 77 -20.25 10.46 -16.74
C GLY A 77 -19.46 11.33 -15.76
N TRP A 78 -19.32 10.90 -14.50
CA TRP A 78 -18.64 11.68 -13.47
C TRP A 78 -17.14 11.45 -13.52
N ASP A 79 -16.40 12.51 -13.83
CA ASP A 79 -14.95 12.54 -13.67
C ASP A 79 -14.54 12.86 -12.23
N ARG A 80 -13.23 13.03 -12.00
CA ARG A 80 -12.67 13.31 -10.68
C ARG A 80 -13.19 14.62 -10.08
N ASP A 81 -13.39 15.64 -10.90
CA ASP A 81 -13.80 16.97 -10.46
C ASP A 81 -15.28 16.97 -10.11
N ALA A 82 -16.12 16.30 -10.91
CA ALA A 82 -17.53 16.07 -10.60
C ALA A 82 -17.70 15.30 -9.28
N CYS A 83 -16.93 14.24 -9.07
CA CYS A 83 -16.92 13.50 -7.80
C CYS A 83 -16.54 14.41 -6.62
N THR A 84 -15.48 15.21 -6.79
CA THR A 84 -14.99 16.13 -5.75
C THR A 84 -16.02 17.22 -5.42
N ALA A 85 -16.68 17.78 -6.44
CA ALA A 85 -17.72 18.78 -6.28
C ALA A 85 -18.95 18.21 -5.56
N SER A 86 -19.39 17.00 -5.92
CA SER A 86 -20.50 16.32 -5.26
C SER A 86 -20.22 16.08 -3.77
N ILE A 87 -19.04 15.57 -3.42
CA ILE A 87 -18.65 15.36 -2.01
C ILE A 87 -18.67 16.68 -1.22
N ARG A 88 -18.15 17.76 -1.81
CA ARG A 88 -18.14 19.08 -1.18
C ARG A 88 -19.55 19.68 -1.01
N ALA A 89 -20.43 19.47 -1.98
CA ALA A 89 -21.80 19.96 -1.92
C ALA A 89 -22.59 19.33 -0.77
N GLU A 90 -22.28 18.08 -0.42
CA GLU A 90 -22.80 17.38 0.75
C GLU A 90 -22.13 17.79 2.08
N GLY A 91 -21.21 18.76 2.05
CA GLY A 91 -20.46 19.20 3.24
C GLY A 91 -19.45 18.18 3.76
N LEU A 92 -19.09 17.17 2.97
CA LEU A 92 -18.17 16.10 3.37
C LEU A 92 -16.71 16.44 3.01
N PRO A 93 -15.73 15.95 3.79
CA PRO A 93 -14.33 16.10 3.45
C PRO A 93 -13.97 15.25 2.22
N VAL A 94 -13.30 15.85 1.25
CA VAL A 94 -12.82 15.15 0.06
C VAL A 94 -11.71 14.17 0.47
N PRO A 95 -11.86 12.85 0.22
CA PRO A 95 -10.83 11.89 0.58
C PRO A 95 -9.51 12.16 -0.15
N VAL A 96 -8.41 12.16 0.60
CA VAL A 96 -7.06 12.14 0.02
C VAL A 96 -6.77 10.78 -0.64
N LYS A 97 -5.75 10.72 -1.52
CA LYS A 97 -5.36 9.46 -2.16
C LYS A 97 -4.93 8.45 -1.09
N SER A 98 -5.57 7.27 -1.10
CA SER A 98 -5.45 6.22 -0.07
C SER A 98 -4.75 4.96 -0.58
N SER A 99 -3.86 5.08 -1.56
CA SER A 99 -3.11 3.92 -2.05
C SER A 99 -2.08 3.44 -1.02
N CYS A 100 -1.61 2.19 -1.17
CA CYS A 100 -0.57 1.64 -0.31
C CYS A 100 0.70 2.52 -0.36
N VAL A 101 1.23 2.87 0.81
CA VAL A 101 2.43 3.70 1.02
C VAL A 101 3.66 3.15 0.30
N PHE A 102 3.74 1.83 0.11
CA PHE A 102 4.88 1.18 -0.53
C PHE A 102 4.65 0.89 -2.02
N CYS A 103 3.61 1.47 -2.62
CA CYS A 103 3.30 1.20 -4.02
C CYS A 103 4.31 1.90 -4.95
N LEU A 104 4.72 1.21 -6.02
CA LEU A 104 5.46 1.80 -7.14
C LEU A 104 4.77 3.07 -7.71
N ALA A 105 3.44 3.13 -7.64
CA ALA A 105 2.65 4.23 -8.17
C ALA A 105 2.51 5.43 -7.21
N MET A 106 3.23 5.43 -6.08
CA MET A 106 3.39 6.63 -5.25
C MET A 106 4.12 7.71 -6.04
N LYS A 107 3.57 8.92 -6.00
CA LYS A 107 4.16 10.15 -6.54
C LYS A 107 5.05 10.81 -5.49
N GLU A 108 5.92 11.70 -5.94
CA GLU A 108 6.86 12.43 -5.08
C GLU A 108 6.13 13.29 -4.05
N GLU A 109 5.07 13.99 -4.44
CA GLU A 109 4.26 14.80 -3.52
C GLU A 109 3.60 13.95 -2.43
N GLU A 110 3.21 12.72 -2.77
CA GLU A 110 2.63 11.80 -1.79
C GLU A 110 3.69 11.33 -0.80
N VAL A 111 4.94 11.10 -1.25
CA VAL A 111 6.05 10.77 -0.36
C VAL A 111 6.40 11.96 0.54
N ARG A 112 6.43 13.19 0.02
CA ARG A 112 6.66 14.41 0.81
C ARG A 112 5.60 14.61 1.91
N ALA A 113 4.37 14.18 1.67
CA ALA A 113 3.26 14.29 2.63
C ALA A 113 3.23 13.18 3.70
N LEU A 114 4.14 12.19 3.63
CA LEU A 114 4.14 11.10 4.61
C LEU A 114 4.73 11.55 5.95
N PRO A 115 4.15 11.13 7.09
CA PRO A 115 4.79 11.28 8.38
C PRO A 115 6.08 10.46 8.48
N PRO A 116 7.03 10.85 9.36
CA PRO A 116 8.33 10.17 9.53
C PRO A 116 8.23 8.66 9.73
N TYR A 117 7.20 8.19 10.45
CA TYR A 117 6.90 6.77 10.62
C TYR A 117 6.88 6.00 9.29
N TRP A 118 6.14 6.52 8.29
CA TRP A 118 6.03 5.86 6.99
C TRP A 118 7.29 5.98 6.15
N LEU A 119 8.01 7.10 6.26
CA LEU A 119 9.30 7.28 5.60
C LEU A 119 10.33 6.26 6.11
N ARG A 120 10.40 6.03 7.42
CA ARG A 120 11.28 5.02 8.03
C ARG A 120 10.94 3.61 7.54
N MET A 121 9.65 3.32 7.37
CA MET A 121 9.19 2.05 6.80
C MET A 121 9.61 1.85 5.34
N ILE A 122 9.58 2.90 4.52
CA ILE A 122 10.07 2.86 3.15
C ILE A 122 11.56 2.50 3.13
N VAL A 123 12.39 3.19 3.93
CA VAL A 123 13.83 2.94 4.04
C VAL A 123 14.10 1.50 4.49
N LEU A 124 13.40 1.06 5.54
CA LEU A 124 13.52 -0.30 6.07
C LEU A 124 13.22 -1.37 5.01
N ILE A 125 12.12 -1.22 4.26
CA ILE A 125 11.70 -2.19 3.23
C ILE A 125 12.72 -2.27 2.09
N GLU A 126 13.26 -1.13 1.65
CA GLU A 126 14.27 -1.09 0.60
C GLU A 126 15.61 -1.66 1.09
N ALA A 127 16.06 -1.29 2.29
CA ALA A 127 17.30 -1.80 2.88
C ALA A 127 17.27 -3.32 3.09
N GLN A 128 16.15 -3.87 3.59
CA GLN A 128 15.97 -5.33 3.72
C GLN A 128 15.98 -6.06 2.36
N ALA A 129 15.54 -5.40 1.30
CA ALA A 129 15.48 -6.00 -0.02
C ALA A 129 16.81 -5.90 -0.77
N ALA A 130 17.57 -4.83 -0.57
CA ALA A 130 18.77 -4.48 -1.32
C ALA A 130 19.73 -5.65 -1.59
N PRO A 131 20.09 -6.52 -0.63
CA PRO A 131 21.02 -7.64 -0.88
C PRO A 131 20.55 -8.64 -1.96
N ARG A 132 19.22 -8.72 -2.16
CA ARG A 132 18.55 -9.67 -3.06
C ARG A 132 18.08 -9.03 -4.36
N LEU A 133 18.21 -7.71 -4.51
CA LEU A 133 17.82 -7.03 -5.74
C LEU A 133 18.83 -7.32 -6.85
N ARG A 134 18.32 -7.52 -8.07
CA ARG A 134 19.12 -7.84 -9.27
C ARG A 134 18.70 -7.01 -10.49
N THR A 135 17.41 -6.74 -10.63
CA THR A 135 16.83 -6.10 -11.83
C THR A 135 16.29 -4.70 -11.58
N VAL A 136 16.17 -4.31 -10.32
CA VAL A 136 15.61 -3.04 -9.82
C VAL A 136 16.48 -2.51 -8.68
N GLU A 137 16.51 -1.20 -8.52
CA GLU A 137 17.23 -0.47 -7.47
C GLU A 137 16.39 -0.36 -6.19
N GLY A 138 15.08 -0.15 -6.31
CA GLY A 138 14.17 0.02 -5.17
C GLY A 138 12.69 -0.01 -5.54
N LEU A 139 11.85 0.58 -4.69
CA LEU A 139 10.39 0.61 -4.82
C LEU A 139 9.95 1.27 -6.13
N TRP A 140 10.69 2.28 -6.60
CA TRP A 140 10.48 2.98 -7.88
C TRP A 140 11.18 2.33 -9.08
N ARG A 141 11.66 1.09 -8.92
CA ARG A 141 12.37 0.30 -9.91
C ARG A 141 13.74 0.85 -10.26
N ARG A 142 13.84 1.67 -11.30
CA ARG A 142 15.11 2.15 -11.87
C ARG A 142 15.09 3.66 -11.91
N SER A 143 16.25 4.26 -11.73
CA SER A 143 16.41 5.69 -11.85
C SER A 143 16.06 6.15 -13.27
N THR A 144 15.32 7.25 -13.34
CA THR A 144 15.06 7.99 -14.57
C THR A 144 15.78 9.33 -14.52
N LYS A 145 15.68 10.14 -15.58
CA LYS A 145 16.22 11.50 -15.57
C LYS A 145 15.59 12.39 -14.50
N SER A 146 14.36 12.10 -14.08
CA SER A 146 13.57 12.96 -13.20
C SER A 146 13.45 12.42 -11.78
N ARG A 147 13.72 11.13 -11.54
CA ARG A 147 13.43 10.49 -10.25
C ARG A 147 14.33 9.28 -9.99
N PRO A 148 14.84 9.10 -8.76
CA PRO A 148 15.61 7.89 -8.42
C PRO A 148 14.76 6.62 -8.45
N GLY A 149 15.42 5.47 -8.61
CA GLY A 149 14.77 4.16 -8.56
C GLY A 149 14.43 3.70 -7.15
N ARG A 150 15.09 4.27 -6.15
CA ARG A 150 14.82 4.06 -4.72
C ARG A 150 14.05 5.25 -4.17
N MET A 151 13.01 4.98 -3.38
CA MET A 151 12.36 6.05 -2.61
C MET A 151 13.28 6.56 -1.50
N THR A 152 14.15 5.71 -0.94
CA THR A 152 15.16 6.10 0.06
C THR A 152 16.07 7.23 -0.43
N ASP A 153 16.53 7.14 -1.68
CA ASP A 153 17.42 8.17 -2.25
C ASP A 153 16.69 9.51 -2.40
N PHE A 154 15.40 9.48 -2.75
CA PHE A 154 14.56 10.68 -2.80
C PHE A 154 14.30 11.26 -1.41
N ILE A 155 13.96 10.41 -0.42
CA ILE A 155 13.77 10.81 0.98
C ILE A 155 15.03 11.51 1.52
N ARG A 156 16.21 10.95 1.22
CA ARG A 156 17.50 11.54 1.61
C ARG A 156 17.76 12.87 0.90
N ALA A 157 17.57 12.92 -0.41
CA ALA A 157 17.84 14.12 -1.22
C ALA A 157 16.95 15.30 -0.81
N GLU A 158 15.68 15.03 -0.51
CA GLU A 158 14.68 16.03 -0.07
C GLU A 158 14.74 16.29 1.44
N ARG A 159 15.63 15.61 2.18
CA ARG A 159 15.79 15.71 3.65
C ARG A 159 14.48 15.50 4.41
N LEU A 160 13.66 14.55 3.95
CA LEU A 160 12.40 14.21 4.61
C LEU A 160 12.61 13.37 5.88
N LEU A 161 13.81 12.80 6.04
CA LEU A 161 14.33 12.22 7.28
C LEU A 161 15.78 12.68 7.47
N ASP A 162 16.25 12.65 8.72
CA ASP A 162 17.66 12.86 9.02
C ASP A 162 18.52 11.79 8.31
N PRO A 163 19.52 12.18 7.49
CA PRO A 163 20.44 11.24 6.85
C PRO A 163 21.06 10.22 7.80
N ALA A 164 21.34 10.58 9.05
CA ALA A 164 21.89 9.68 10.06
C ALA A 164 20.90 8.58 10.46
N GLU A 165 19.59 8.89 10.53
CA GLU A 165 18.54 7.88 10.72
C GLU A 165 18.51 6.90 9.54
N ILE A 166 18.62 7.42 8.31
CA ILE A 166 18.62 6.59 7.09
C ILE A 166 19.81 5.64 7.11
N ASP A 167 21.02 6.16 7.38
CA ASP A 167 22.25 5.36 7.46
C ASP A 167 22.12 4.24 8.51
N GLU A 168 21.56 4.55 9.68
CA GLU A 168 21.37 3.58 10.75
C GLU A 168 20.36 2.48 10.37
N ILE A 169 19.26 2.85 9.72
CA ILE A 169 18.27 1.88 9.22
C ILE A 169 18.93 0.99 8.16
N GLU A 170 19.61 1.56 7.17
CA GLU A 170 20.27 0.81 6.09
C GLU A 170 21.30 -0.19 6.62
N ARG A 171 22.08 0.22 7.64
CA ARG A 171 23.09 -0.62 8.29
C ARG A 171 22.48 -1.78 9.09
N THR A 172 21.37 -1.54 9.79
CA THR A 172 20.81 -2.53 10.73
C THR A 172 19.73 -3.43 10.10
N ALA A 173 19.00 -2.94 9.10
CA ALA A 173 17.85 -3.61 8.50
C ALA A 173 18.11 -5.04 8.00
N PRO A 174 19.23 -5.35 7.29
CA PRO A 174 19.45 -6.70 6.75
C PRO A 174 19.50 -7.80 7.82
N THR A 175 19.95 -7.48 9.03
CA THR A 175 20.08 -8.45 10.13
C THR A 175 18.97 -8.34 11.18
N ALA A 176 18.31 -7.18 11.28
CA ALA A 176 17.31 -6.92 12.32
C ALA A 176 16.11 -7.89 12.26
N LEU A 177 15.63 -8.23 11.06
CA LEU A 177 14.48 -9.14 10.91
C LEU A 177 14.87 -10.59 11.24
N VAL A 178 16.05 -11.04 10.82
CA VAL A 178 16.55 -12.39 11.14
C VAL A 178 16.70 -12.54 12.66
N ARG A 179 17.36 -11.58 13.30
CA ARG A 179 17.51 -11.56 14.77
C ARG A 179 16.17 -11.57 15.49
N PHE A 180 15.18 -10.82 14.99
CA PHE A 180 13.83 -10.82 15.55
C PHE A 180 13.16 -12.19 15.41
N GLN A 181 13.29 -12.85 14.26
CA GLN A 181 12.73 -14.17 14.02
C GLN A 181 13.40 -15.25 14.89
N ASP A 182 14.73 -15.18 15.07
CA ASP A 182 15.48 -16.10 15.94
C ASP A 182 15.02 -15.98 17.39
N VAL A 183 14.85 -14.75 17.89
CA VAL A 183 14.31 -14.50 19.23
C VAL A 183 12.85 -14.98 19.32
N ALA A 184 12.01 -14.67 18.33
CA ALA A 184 10.62 -15.09 18.32
C ALA A 184 10.48 -16.63 18.35
N ALA A 185 11.39 -17.35 17.68
CA ALA A 185 11.40 -18.81 17.64
C ALA A 185 11.73 -19.46 18.99
N SER A 186 12.42 -18.77 19.90
CA SER A 186 12.70 -19.28 21.26
C SER A 186 11.53 -19.14 22.23
N HIS A 187 10.45 -18.45 21.83
CA HIS A 187 9.23 -18.29 22.62
C HIS A 187 8.08 -19.19 22.12
N PRO A 188 7.26 -19.74 23.05
CA PRO A 188 5.96 -20.36 22.72
C PRO A 188 5.08 -19.42 21.88
N ILE A 189 4.25 -19.99 21.01
CA ILE A 189 3.43 -19.24 20.03
C ILE A 189 2.56 -18.19 20.74
N GLU A 190 2.03 -18.52 21.91
CA GLU A 190 1.12 -17.71 22.72
C GLU A 190 1.80 -16.44 23.28
N THR A 191 3.12 -16.49 23.44
CA THR A 191 3.94 -15.40 24.04
C THR A 191 4.88 -14.75 23.04
N ARG A 192 4.83 -15.19 21.78
CA ARG A 192 5.76 -14.76 20.75
C ARG A 192 5.56 -13.27 20.46
N PRO A 193 6.64 -12.46 20.48
CA PRO A 193 6.52 -11.06 20.12
C PRO A 193 5.99 -10.93 18.69
N THR A 194 5.06 -9.99 18.48
CA THR A 194 4.44 -9.78 17.16
C THR A 194 5.27 -8.82 16.31
N LEU A 195 4.98 -8.80 15.00
CA LEU A 195 5.57 -7.81 14.10
C LEU A 195 5.24 -6.39 14.56
N ASP A 196 4.03 -6.15 15.08
CA ASP A 196 3.62 -4.84 15.59
C ASP A 196 4.48 -4.40 16.78
N THR A 197 4.76 -5.30 17.73
CA THR A 197 5.66 -4.99 18.86
C THR A 197 7.08 -4.69 18.39
N TRP A 198 7.57 -5.40 17.36
CA TRP A 198 8.87 -5.13 16.79
C TRP A 198 8.92 -3.78 16.07
N LEU A 199 7.89 -3.44 15.29
CA LEU A 199 7.78 -2.15 14.62
C LEU A 199 7.73 -1.00 15.63
N ALA A 200 6.95 -1.12 16.71
CA ALA A 200 6.92 -0.13 17.77
C ALA A 200 8.32 0.13 18.35
N ARG A 201 9.07 -0.94 18.66
CA ARG A 201 10.46 -0.81 19.14
C ARG A 201 11.40 -0.22 18.09
N PHE A 202 11.22 -0.56 16.82
CA PHE A 202 12.00 0.01 15.72
C PHE A 202 11.79 1.53 15.63
N HIS A 203 10.54 2.01 15.70
CA HIS A 203 10.23 3.43 15.61
C HIS A 203 10.69 4.22 16.84
N ALA A 204 10.52 3.66 18.05
CA ALA A 204 10.92 4.31 19.30
C ALA A 204 12.42 4.65 19.38
N ARG A 205 13.28 4.01 18.56
CA ARG A 205 14.72 4.33 18.48
C ARG A 205 15.01 5.69 17.84
N PHE A 206 14.03 6.25 17.14
CA PHE A 206 14.15 7.48 16.35
C PHE A 206 13.13 8.53 16.77
N GLU A 207 12.38 8.27 17.84
CA GLU A 207 11.56 9.28 18.49
C GLU A 207 12.45 9.98 19.52
N GLU A 208 12.42 11.32 19.56
CA GLU A 208 13.12 12.04 20.62
C GLU A 208 12.54 11.63 21.98
N PRO A 209 13.38 11.45 23.02
CA PRO A 209 12.86 11.32 24.37
C PRO A 209 11.99 12.55 24.66
N ALA A 210 10.80 12.34 25.22
CA ALA A 210 9.97 13.44 25.69
C ALA A 210 10.86 14.37 26.54
N PRO A 211 10.80 15.71 26.35
CA PRO A 211 11.59 16.61 27.17
C PRO A 211 11.26 16.33 28.63
N CYS A 212 12.30 15.99 29.42
CA CYS A 212 12.14 15.90 30.87
C CYS A 212 11.62 17.25 31.36
N LEU A 213 10.38 17.26 31.88
CA LEU A 213 9.81 18.39 32.60
C LEU A 213 10.45 18.51 33.99
#